data_AF-A0A662L1T8-F1
#
_entry.id   AF-A0A662L1T8-F1
#
_cell.length_a   1.000
_cell.length_b   1.000
_cell.length_c   1.000
_cell.angle_alpha   90.00
_cell.angle_beta   90.00
_cell.angle_gamma   90.00
#
_symmetry.space_group_name_H-M   'P 1'
#
loop_
_entity.id
_entity.type
_entity.pdbx_description
1 polymer ?
#
loop_
_entity_poly.entity_id
_entity_poly.type
_entity_poly.pdbx_seq_one_letter_code
_entity_poly.pdbx_strand_id
1 'polypeptide(L)' 'MVRKMAEERGAKFYCPPGELLVDNGAMIAWTAILMKKSGIEMDIDETAIKQNFRTDEVDVTWRH' A
#
# COMPACT_ATOMS: atom_id res chain seq x y z
N MET A 1 -0.50 16.19 -16.84
CA MET A 1 0.14 17.23 -16.00
C MET A 1 1.22 16.66 -15.08
N VAL A 2 0.93 15.67 -14.22
CA VAL A 2 1.93 15.15 -13.24
C VAL A 2 3.13 14.46 -13.89
N ARG A 3 2.95 13.75 -15.01
CA ARG A 3 4.06 13.16 -15.80
C ARG A 3 5.09 14.21 -16.22
N LYS A 4 4.64 15.31 -16.83
CA LYS A 4 5.48 16.42 -17.27
C LYS A 4 6.25 17.05 -16.10
N MET A 5 5.56 17.24 -14.96
CA MET A 5 6.17 17.77 -13.73
C MET A 5 7.34 16.90 -13.22
N ALA A 6 7.19 15.57 -13.28
CA ALA A 6 8.23 14.62 -12.89
C ALA A 6 9.42 14.63 -13.86
N GLU A 7 9.16 14.63 -15.16
CA GLU A 7 10.18 14.70 -16.21
C GLU A 7 11.04 15.97 -16.08
N GLU A 8 10.40 17.13 -15.88
CA GLU A 8 11.09 18.42 -15.67
C GLU A 8 11.99 18.44 -14.43
N ARG A 9 11.77 17.53 -13.47
CA ARG A 9 12.57 17.40 -12.23
C ARG A 9 13.53 16.21 -12.24
N GLY A 10 13.65 15.51 -13.38
CA GLY A 10 14.47 14.29 -13.47
C GLY A 10 13.93 13.11 -12.65
N ALA A 11 12.65 13.12 -12.28
CA ALA A 11 11.99 12.04 -11.55
C ALA A 11 11.32 11.04 -12.51
N LYS A 12 11.10 9.81 -12.03
CA LYS A 12 10.34 8.79 -12.76
C LYS A 12 8.85 8.87 -12.41
N PHE A 13 8.00 8.57 -13.38
CA PHE A 13 6.54 8.52 -13.19
C PHE A 13 6.00 7.13 -13.54
N TYR A 14 5.10 6.62 -12.70
CA TYR A 14 4.41 5.34 -12.87
C TYR A 14 2.92 5.53 -12.62
N CYS A 15 2.08 4.80 -13.37
CA CYS A 15 0.64 4.75 -13.18
C CYS A 15 0.18 3.30 -13.38
N PRO A 16 -0.43 2.66 -12.38
CA PRO A 16 -1.07 1.35 -12.55
C PRO A 16 -2.16 1.35 -13.63
N PRO A 17 -2.58 0.16 -14.12
CA PRO A 17 -3.81 0.00 -14.90
C PRO A 17 -5.02 0.61 -14.20
N GLY A 18 -5.99 1.12 -14.98
CA GLY A 18 -7.14 1.87 -14.45
C GLY A 18 -7.97 1.11 -13.42
N GLU A 19 -8.11 -0.20 -13.59
CA GLU A 19 -8.83 -1.08 -12.66
C GLU A 19 -8.20 -1.18 -11.26
N LEU A 20 -6.90 -0.89 -11.15
CA LEU A 20 -6.16 -0.90 -9.88
C LEU A 20 -6.05 0.49 -9.23
N LEU A 21 -6.53 1.55 -9.89
CA LEU A 21 -6.46 2.92 -9.38
C LEU A 21 -7.59 3.28 -8.41
N VAL A 22 -8.75 2.64 -8.57
CA VAL A 22 -9.92 2.84 -7.69
C VAL A 22 -9.87 1.86 -6.52
N ASP A 23 -10.72 2.08 -5.52
CA ASP A 23 -10.83 1.15 -4.40
C ASP A 23 -11.17 -0.26 -4.88
N ASN A 24 -10.27 -1.20 -4.61
CA ASN A 24 -10.38 -2.57 -5.08
C ASN A 24 -9.86 -3.56 -4.02
N GLY A 25 -10.35 -4.80 -4.08
CA GLY A 25 -9.89 -5.85 -3.17
C GLY A 25 -8.46 -6.34 -3.47
N ALA A 26 -7.96 -6.14 -4.70
CA ALA A 26 -6.65 -6.64 -5.11
C ALA A 26 -5.50 -5.93 -4.36
N MET A 27 -5.59 -4.61 -4.13
CA MET A 27 -4.58 -3.87 -3.37
C MET A 27 -4.54 -4.30 -1.90
N ILE A 28 -5.70 -4.64 -1.31
CA ILE A 28 -5.79 -5.15 0.07
C ILE A 28 -5.15 -6.54 0.14
N ALA A 29 -5.53 -7.45 -0.75
CA ALA A 29 -4.99 -8.80 -0.80
C ALA A 29 -3.48 -8.81 -1.06
N TRP A 30 -2.99 -7.99 -1.99
CA TRP A 30 -1.56 -7.92 -2.30
C TRP A 30 -0.74 -7.40 -1.12
N THR A 31 -1.21 -6.34 -0.46
CA THR A 31 -0.53 -5.79 0.73
C THR A 31 -0.51 -6.81 1.86
N ALA A 32 -1.61 -7.53 2.11
CA ALA A 32 -1.67 -8.60 3.10
C ALA A 32 -0.68 -9.75 2.79
N ILE A 33 -0.53 -10.13 1.51
CA ILE A 33 0.47 -11.13 1.09
C ILE A 33 1.89 -10.65 1.41
N LEU A 34 2.21 -9.37 1.16
CA LEU A 34 3.53 -8.80 1.49
C LEU A 34 3.78 -8.83 3.00
N MET A 35 2.81 -8.37 3.80
CA MET A 35 2.87 -8.38 5.26
C MET A 35 3.10 -9.79 5.82
N LYS A 36 2.27 -10.75 5.42
CA LYS A 36 2.38 -12.15 5.84
C LYS A 36 3.72 -12.77 5.46
N LYS A 37 4.21 -12.53 4.23
CA LYS A 37 5.53 -13.02 3.78
C LYS A 37 6.70 -12.41 4.55
N SER A 38 6.52 -11.20 5.09
CA SER A 38 7.50 -10.56 5.96
C SER A 38 7.41 -10.96 7.44
N GLY A 39 6.49 -11.88 7.78
CA GLY A 39 6.35 -12.41 9.14
C GLY A 39 5.34 -11.68 10.03
N ILE A 40 4.54 -10.76 9.48
CA ILE A 40 3.43 -10.15 10.22
C ILE A 40 2.29 -11.18 10.34
N GLU A 41 1.91 -11.46 11.58
CA GLU A 41 0.77 -12.26 12.00
C GLU A 41 -0.15 -11.40 12.86
N MET A 42 -1.43 -11.78 12.96
CA MET A 42 -2.40 -11.09 13.82
C MET A 42 -3.28 -12.12 14.53
N ASP A 43 -3.46 -11.94 15.83
CA ASP A 43 -4.50 -12.63 16.60
C ASP A 43 -5.87 -11.99 16.35
N ILE A 44 -6.95 -12.72 16.62
CA ILE A 44 -8.32 -12.27 16.30
C ILE A 44 -8.70 -10.98 17.04
N ASP A 45 -8.25 -10.81 18.28
CA ASP A 45 -8.46 -9.60 19.08
C ASP A 45 -7.75 -8.37 18.50
N GLU A 46 -6.72 -8.56 17.67
CA GLU A 46 -6.03 -7.48 16.95
C GLU A 46 -6.73 -7.06 15.66
N THR A 47 -7.75 -7.80 15.20
CA THR A 47 -8.45 -7.56 13.92
C THR A 47 -9.62 -6.58 14.01
N ALA A 48 -9.80 -5.92 15.16
CA ALA A 48 -10.84 -4.92 15.33
C ALA A 48 -10.70 -3.74 14.35
N ILE A 49 -11.83 -3.16 13.96
CA ILE A 49 -11.85 -2.04 13.01
C ILE A 49 -11.15 -0.82 13.63
N LYS A 50 -10.16 -0.29 12.90
CA LYS A 50 -9.54 1.01 13.19
C LYS A 50 -10.09 2.07 12.25
N GLN A 51 -11.13 2.79 12.67
CA GLN A 51 -11.78 3.82 11.84
C GLN A 51 -10.86 4.98 11.45
N ASN A 52 -9.92 5.34 12.35
CA ASN A 52 -8.95 6.41 12.15
C ASN A 52 -7.52 5.86 12.01
N PHE A 53 -7.35 4.80 11.22
CA PHE A 53 -6.05 4.14 11.06
C PHE A 53 -5.04 5.07 10.38
N ARG A 54 -3.97 5.45 11.09
CA ARG A 54 -2.95 6.33 10.53
C ARG A 54 -1.92 5.56 9.71
N THR A 55 -1.39 6.20 8.68
CA THR A 55 -0.38 5.58 7.79
C THR A 55 0.94 5.29 8.48
N ASP A 56 1.31 6.06 9.51
CA ASP A 56 2.57 5.92 10.25
C ASP A 56 2.48 5.00 11.48
N GLU A 57 1.32 4.41 11.74
CA GLU A 57 1.14 3.35 12.76
C GLU A 57 1.51 1.95 12.24
N VAL A 58 1.79 1.82 10.94
CA VAL A 58 2.11 0.54 10.30
C VAL A 58 3.62 0.37 10.21
N ASP A 59 4.14 -0.68 10.85
CA ASP A 59 5.53 -1.10 10.65
C ASP A 59 5.69 -1.82 9.31
N VAL A 60 6.55 -1.30 8.43
CA VAL A 60 6.70 -1.76 7.05
C VAL A 60 7.90 -2.72 6.96
N THR A 61 7.65 -3.99 7.25
CA THR A 61 8.67 -5.04 7.31
C THR A 61 8.95 -5.72 5.95
N TRP A 62 8.23 -5.36 4.88
CA TRP A 62 8.32 -6.01 3.57
C TRP A 62 9.11 -5.22 2.51
N ARG A 63 9.81 -4.16 2.92
CA ARG A 63 10.62 -3.30 2.04
C ARG A 63 12.11 -3.58 2.27
N HIS A 64 12.63 -4.61 1.63
CA HIS A 64 14.06 -4.96 1.62
C HIS A 64 14.66 -4.75 0.23
#